data_AF-A0A1V4WXD2-F1
#
_entry.id   AF-A0A1V4WXD2-F1
#
_cell.length_a   1.000
_cell.length_b   1.000
_cell.length_c   1.000
_cell.angle_alpha   90.00
_cell.angle_beta   90.00
_cell.angle_gamma   90.00
#
_symmetry.space_group_name_H-M   'P 1'
#
loop_
_entity.id
_entity.type
_entity.pdbx_description
1 polymer ?
#
loop_
_entity_poly.entity_id
_entity_poly.type
_entity_poly.pdbx_seq_one_letter_code
_entity_poly.pdbx_strand_id
1 'polypeptide(L)'
;MKAIAPNNLEITGTLEVVRGRGLITFCGPDEEGEETEGHLSFNLDGETEMFWEEQRTARTEEGLCVFLDEDGGEWTEKDITLVPDCFGSYERNQKDLAGSAEGCESCGCLKRCEPEGR
;
A
#
# COMPACT_ATOMS: atom_id res chain seq x y z
N MET A 1 -0.02 12.18 11.85
CA MET A 1 0.71 12.22 10.57
C MET A 1 0.02 11.22 9.68
N LYS A 2 -0.14 11.54 8.39
CA LYS A 2 -0.66 10.61 7.39
C LYS A 2 0.46 10.14 6.48
N ALA A 3 0.38 8.90 6.04
CA ALA A 3 1.20 8.37 4.97
C ALA A 3 0.44 8.54 3.65
N ILE A 4 1.07 9.16 2.66
CA ILE A 4 0.47 9.45 1.35
C ILE A 4 1.30 8.77 0.27
N ALA A 5 0.62 8.03 -0.61
CA ALA A 5 1.20 7.40 -1.78
C ALA A 5 1.43 8.42 -2.93
N PRO A 6 2.24 8.08 -3.96
CA PRO A 6 2.49 8.96 -5.11
C PRO A 6 1.24 9.39 -5.89
N ASN A 7 0.16 8.60 -5.82
CA ASN A 7 -1.14 8.93 -6.41
C ASN A 7 -1.97 9.92 -5.56
N ASN A 8 -1.43 10.43 -4.44
CA ASN A 8 -2.08 11.28 -3.44
C ASN A 8 -3.19 10.60 -2.63
N LEU A 9 -3.26 9.27 -2.63
CA LEU A 9 -4.16 8.53 -1.75
C LEU A 9 -3.49 8.25 -0.41
N GLU A 10 -4.30 8.18 0.64
CA GLU A 10 -3.84 7.83 1.97
C GLU A 10 -3.49 6.34 2.04
N ILE A 11 -2.35 6.02 2.64
CA ILE A 11 -2.00 4.65 3.02
C ILE A 11 -2.87 4.26 4.21
N THR A 12 -3.72 3.25 4.02
CA THR A 12 -4.69 2.81 5.01
C THR A 12 -4.29 1.52 5.73
N GLY A 13 -3.32 0.77 5.17
CA GLY A 13 -2.87 -0.48 5.78
C GLY A 13 -1.65 -1.09 5.09
N THR A 14 -1.41 -2.36 5.41
CA THR A 14 -0.37 -3.20 4.81
C THR A 14 -0.99 -4.33 4.02
N LEU A 15 -0.33 -4.77 2.95
CA LEU A 15 -0.70 -6.01 2.27
C LEU A 15 -0.35 -7.17 3.21
N GLU A 16 -1.31 -7.98 3.58
CA GLU A 16 -1.10 -9.13 4.47
C GLU A 16 -1.05 -10.44 3.65
N VAL A 17 -0.12 -11.31 4.01
CA VAL A 17 -0.02 -12.67 3.46
C VAL A 17 -0.29 -13.68 4.56
N VAL A 18 -1.13 -14.66 4.25
CA VAL A 18 -1.38 -15.82 5.11
C VAL A 18 -0.88 -17.06 4.37
N ARG A 19 -0.03 -17.84 5.03
CA ARG A 19 0.46 -19.09 4.45
C ARG A 19 -0.63 -20.15 4.54
N GLY A 20 -0.63 -21.04 3.56
CA GLY A 20 -1.49 -22.20 3.56
C GLY A 20 -0.77 -23.42 3.03
N ARG A 21 -1.41 -24.58 3.20
CA ARG A 21 -0.99 -25.87 2.68
C ARG A 21 -2.13 -26.49 1.89
N GLY A 22 -1.89 -26.69 0.59
CA GLY A 22 -2.74 -27.54 -0.25
C GLY A 22 -2.42 -29.00 0.01
N LEU A 23 -3.46 -29.84 0.13
CA LEU A 23 -3.27 -31.28 0.29
C LEU A 23 -3.02 -31.93 -1.08
N ILE A 24 -1.92 -32.69 -1.18
CA ILE A 24 -1.60 -33.49 -2.36
C ILE A 24 -2.31 -34.85 -2.22
N THR A 25 -3.15 -35.20 -3.21
CA THR A 25 -3.90 -36.47 -3.23
C THR A 25 -3.28 -37.52 -4.14
N PHE A 26 -2.49 -37.08 -5.12
CA PHE A 26 -1.72 -37.94 -6.01
C PHE A 26 -0.36 -37.31 -6.26
N CYS A 27 0.68 -38.15 -6.35
CA CYS A 27 2.04 -37.77 -6.68
C CYS A 27 2.68 -38.94 -7.41
N GLY A 28 3.10 -38.77 -8.66
CA GLY A 28 3.56 -39.86 -9.50
C GLY A 28 3.99 -39.43 -10.91
N PRO A 29 4.18 -40.39 -11.83
CA PRO A 29 4.46 -40.10 -13.24
C PRO A 29 3.35 -39.25 -13.85
N ASP A 30 3.67 -38.60 -14.98
CA ASP A 30 2.73 -37.76 -15.71
C ASP A 30 1.52 -38.52 -16.28
N GLU A 31 0.58 -37.78 -16.90
CA GLU A 31 -0.66 -38.33 -17.46
C GLU A 31 -0.40 -39.40 -18.56
N GLU A 32 0.82 -39.44 -19.11
CA GLU A 32 1.26 -40.41 -20.11
C GLU A 32 1.90 -41.66 -19.47
N GLY A 33 2.07 -41.66 -18.15
CA GLY A 33 2.61 -42.76 -17.37
C GLY A 33 4.13 -42.88 -17.45
N GLU A 34 4.83 -41.86 -17.96
CA GLU A 34 6.29 -41.86 -18.01
C GLU A 34 6.88 -41.22 -16.74
N GLU A 35 7.69 -41.98 -16.02
CA GLU A 35 8.64 -41.42 -15.07
C GLU A 35 9.81 -40.83 -15.88
N THR A 36 9.64 -39.62 -16.40
CA THR A 36 10.77 -38.90 -16.99
C THR A 36 11.67 -38.38 -15.86
N GLU A 37 12.97 -38.69 -15.91
CA GLU A 37 13.93 -38.21 -14.91
C GLU A 37 13.82 -36.68 -14.78
N GLY A 38 13.29 -36.22 -13.64
CA GLY A 38 13.20 -34.80 -13.31
C GLY A 38 11.80 -34.17 -13.42
N HIS A 39 10.75 -34.90 -13.82
CA HIS A 39 9.38 -34.38 -13.82
C HIS A 39 8.48 -35.14 -12.83
N LEU A 40 7.75 -34.39 -12.01
CA LEU A 40 6.81 -34.90 -11.02
C LEU A 40 5.42 -34.34 -11.32
N SER A 41 4.43 -35.22 -11.46
CA SER A 41 3.02 -34.83 -11.57
C SER A 41 2.29 -35.03 -10.26
N PHE A 42 1.41 -34.11 -9.90
CA PHE A 42 0.62 -34.20 -8.67
C PHE A 42 -0.77 -33.59 -8.84
N ASN A 43 -1.72 -34.11 -8.06
CA ASN A 43 -3.06 -33.53 -7.94
C ASN A 43 -3.25 -32.94 -6.55
N LEU A 44 -3.99 -31.83 -6.50
CA LEU A 44 -4.44 -31.21 -5.26
C LEU A 44 -5.88 -31.63 -4.98
N ASP A 45 -6.22 -31.74 -3.69
CA ASP A 45 -7.61 -32.00 -3.25
C ASP A 45 -8.55 -30.80 -3.50
N GLY A 46 -7.99 -29.65 -3.87
CA GLY A 46 -8.72 -28.38 -4.03
C GLY A 46 -8.96 -27.63 -2.72
N GLU A 47 -8.78 -28.28 -1.56
CA GLU A 47 -8.79 -27.62 -0.26
C GLU A 47 -7.42 -27.06 0.12
N THR A 48 -7.42 -25.97 0.90
CA THR A 48 -6.21 -25.37 1.47
C THR A 48 -6.41 -25.16 2.97
N GLU A 49 -5.53 -25.75 3.77
CA GLU A 49 -5.42 -25.45 5.19
C GLU A 49 -4.70 -24.10 5.35
N MET A 50 -5.29 -23.17 6.11
CA MET A 50 -4.73 -21.83 6.32
C MET A 50 -4.06 -21.73 7.69
N PHE A 51 -2.81 -21.28 7.71
CA PHE A 51 -2.04 -21.05 8.94
C PHE A 51 -2.19 -19.60 9.39
N TRP A 52 -3.31 -19.30 10.04
CA TRP A 52 -3.63 -17.93 10.50
C TRP A 52 -2.57 -17.35 11.45
N GLU A 53 -1.95 -18.19 12.29
CA GLU A 53 -0.87 -17.77 13.20
C GLU A 53 0.41 -17.33 12.47
N GLU A 54 0.53 -17.61 11.17
CA GLU A 54 1.64 -17.15 10.31
C GLU A 54 1.29 -15.92 9.46
N GLN A 55 0.16 -15.27 9.73
CA GLN A 55 -0.21 -14.02 9.07
C GLN A 55 0.85 -12.94 9.32
N ARG A 56 1.23 -12.22 8.26
CA ARG A 56 2.21 -11.14 8.33
C ARG A 56 2.08 -10.17 7.15
N THR A 57 2.59 -8.96 7.35
CA THR A 57 2.80 -8.00 6.27
C THR A 57 3.73 -8.56 5.19
N ALA A 58 3.29 -8.44 3.93
CA ALA A 58 4.03 -8.77 2.75
C ALA A 58 5.29 -7.91 2.62
N ARG A 59 6.34 -8.52 2.07
CA ARG A 59 7.58 -7.83 1.78
C ARG A 59 8.00 -8.11 0.34
N THR A 60 8.61 -7.11 -0.30
CA THR A 60 9.29 -7.29 -1.59
C THR A 60 10.49 -8.22 -1.44
N GLU A 61 11.07 -8.66 -2.56
CA GLU A 61 12.31 -9.45 -2.55
C GLU A 61 13.49 -8.70 -1.89
N GLU A 62 13.47 -7.36 -1.92
CA GLU A 62 14.43 -6.49 -1.22
C GLU A 62 14.15 -6.35 0.29
N GLY A 63 13.06 -6.95 0.78
CA GLY A 63 12.67 -6.92 2.20
C GLY A 63 11.86 -5.70 2.64
N LEU A 64 11.40 -4.85 1.72
CA LEU A 64 10.58 -3.67 2.04
C LEU A 64 9.13 -4.06 2.32
N CYS A 65 8.48 -3.42 3.29
CA CYS A 65 7.06 -3.62 3.54
C CYS A 65 6.21 -3.11 2.36
N VAL A 66 5.12 -3.82 2.07
CA VAL A 66 4.11 -3.39 1.09
C VAL A 66 2.89 -2.83 1.81
N PHE A 67 2.56 -1.59 1.48
CA PHE A 67 1.43 -0.83 2.00
C PHE A 67 0.30 -0.75 0.98
N LEU A 68 -0.91 -0.55 1.47
CA LEU A 68 -2.10 -0.38 0.66
C LEU A 68 -2.67 1.03 0.83
N ASP A 69 -2.98 1.68 -0.28
CA ASP A 69 -3.82 2.87 -0.29
C ASP A 69 -5.31 2.52 -0.15
N GLU A 70 -6.18 3.53 -0.09
CA GLU A 70 -7.63 3.34 0.06
C GLU A 70 -8.31 2.58 -1.10
N ASP A 71 -7.72 2.58 -2.29
CA ASP A 71 -8.22 1.88 -3.47
C ASP A 71 -7.59 0.47 -3.63
N GLY A 72 -6.70 0.08 -2.71
CA GLY A 72 -5.97 -1.19 -2.76
C GLY A 72 -4.71 -1.15 -3.63
N GLY A 73 -4.22 0.02 -4.01
CA GLY A 73 -2.93 0.18 -4.67
C GLY A 73 -1.76 -0.17 -3.74
N GLU A 74 -0.77 -0.89 -4.28
CA GLU A 74 0.39 -1.38 -3.52
C GLU A 74 1.59 -0.41 -3.63
N TRP A 75 2.17 -0.05 -2.49
CA TRP A 75 3.29 0.90 -2.39
C TRP A 75 4.35 0.41 -1.40
N THR A 76 5.62 0.77 -1.59
CA THR A 76 6.69 0.45 -0.63
C THR A 76 7.01 1.63 0.27
N GLU A 77 7.77 1.38 1.35
CA GLU A 77 8.29 2.44 2.24
C GLU A 77 9.03 3.56 1.49
N LYS A 78 9.62 3.27 0.32
CA LYS A 78 10.36 4.23 -0.49
C LYS A 78 9.45 5.20 -1.25
N ASP A 79 8.20 4.83 -1.47
CA ASP A 79 7.23 5.57 -2.29
C ASP A 79 6.37 6.52 -1.46
N ILE A 80 6.33 6.30 -0.15
CA ILE A 80 5.38 6.94 0.77
C ILE A 80 5.97 8.22 1.34
N THR A 81 5.16 9.28 1.36
CA THR A 81 5.49 10.54 2.02
C THR A 81 4.68 10.71 3.29
N LEU A 82 5.34 11.06 4.40
CA LEU A 82 4.66 11.41 5.66
C LEU A 82 4.30 12.89 5.67
N VAL A 83 3.00 13.18 5.82
CA VAL A 83 2.47 14.55 5.95
C VAL A 83 1.88 14.77 7.35
N PRO A 84 1.97 15.98 7.92
CA PRO A 84 1.27 16.31 9.16
C PRO A 84 -0.24 16.11 9.02
N ASP A 85 -0.90 15.63 10.09
CA ASP A 85 -2.35 15.75 10.15
C ASP A 85 -2.62 17.24 10.27
N CYS A 86 -3.14 17.87 9.23
CA CYS A 86 -3.58 19.25 9.34
C CYS A 86 -4.56 19.31 10.52
N PHE A 87 -4.14 19.95 11.62
CA PHE A 87 -5.00 20.16 12.78
C PHE A 87 -6.26 20.87 12.28
N GLY A 88 -7.37 20.15 12.25
CA GLY A 88 -8.67 20.72 11.97
C GLY A 88 -9.00 21.73 13.07
N SER A 89 -9.00 23.01 12.73
CA SER A 89 -10.00 23.97 13.20
C SER A 89 -9.80 25.31 12.50
N TYR A 90 -10.59 25.57 11.46
CA TYR A 90 -11.27 26.86 11.39
C TYR A 90 -12.52 26.65 10.54
N GLU A 91 -13.60 26.29 11.24
CA GLU A 91 -14.94 26.59 10.76
C GLU A 91 -14.99 28.09 10.46
N ARG A 92 -14.89 28.49 9.19
CA ARG A 92 -15.33 29.83 8.81
C ARG A 92 -16.83 29.78 8.61
N ASN A 93 -17.51 30.05 9.71
CA ASN A 93 -18.83 30.64 9.69
C ASN A 93 -18.84 31.77 8.65
N GLN A 94 -19.78 31.64 7.74
CA GLN A 94 -20.06 32.56 6.66
C GLN A 94 -20.72 33.80 7.24
N LYS A 95 -19.93 34.73 7.79
CA LYS A 95 -20.22 36.16 8.01
C LYS A 95 -19.09 36.73 8.88
N ASP A 96 -18.78 37.99 8.60
CA ASP A 96 -17.93 38.88 9.38
C ASP A 96 -16.46 38.97 8.98
N LEU A 97 -16.07 40.25 8.81
CA LEU A 97 -14.73 40.82 8.72
C LEU A 97 -14.15 41.00 7.32
N ALA A 98 -14.68 42.04 6.70
CA ALA A 98 -13.96 42.91 5.79
C ALA A 98 -12.61 43.36 6.38
N GLY A 99 -11.58 43.35 5.54
CA GLY A 99 -10.41 44.24 5.62
C GLY A 99 -9.43 44.04 6.78
N SER A 100 -8.37 43.26 6.55
CA SER A 100 -7.00 43.69 6.87
C SER A 100 -6.02 42.72 6.22
N ALA A 101 -5.09 43.26 5.43
CA ALA A 101 -3.95 42.52 4.93
C ALA A 101 -2.90 42.47 6.04
N GLU A 102 -2.53 41.28 6.51
CA GLU A 102 -1.24 41.00 7.18
C GLU A 102 -1.07 39.49 7.41
N GLY A 103 0.05 38.95 6.94
CA GLY A 103 0.66 37.72 7.48
C GLY A 103 0.03 36.38 7.12
N CYS A 104 0.29 35.87 5.91
CA CYS A 104 0.29 34.43 5.64
C CYS A 104 1.70 34.03 5.15
N GLU A 105 2.65 33.97 6.08
CA GLU A 105 4.05 33.60 5.80
C GLU A 105 4.49 32.27 6.44
N SER A 106 3.60 31.47 7.04
CA SER A 106 4.03 30.27 7.78
C SER A 106 3.60 28.93 7.20
N CYS A 107 2.86 28.88 6.10
CA CYS A 107 2.59 27.63 5.41
C CYS A 107 3.51 27.52 4.19
N GLY A 108 4.72 26.98 4.42
CA GLY A 108 5.75 26.70 3.41
C GLY A 108 5.37 25.60 2.41
N CYS A 109 4.12 25.61 1.92
CA CYS A 109 3.66 24.78 0.82
C CYS A 109 3.94 25.52 -0.50
N LEU A 110 5.12 25.24 -1.06
CA LEU A 110 5.49 25.35 -2.47
C LEU A 110 4.56 26.22 -3.34
N LYS A 111 4.86 27.51 -3.43
CA LYS A 111 4.51 28.29 -4.62
C LYS A 111 5.79 28.66 -5.35
N ARG A 112 5.95 28.14 -6.57
CA ARG A 112 6.83 28.73 -7.58
C ARG A 112 6.46 30.21 -7.70
N CYS A 113 7.35 31.09 -7.28
CA CYS A 113 7.31 32.50 -7.66
C CYS A 113 8.04 32.61 -9.00
N GLU A 114 7.30 32.75 -10.10
CA GLU A 114 7.89 33.36 -11.31
C GLU A 114 7.86 34.90 -11.11
N PRO A 115 8.96 35.62 -11.39
CA PRO A 115 8.94 37.07 -11.34
C PRO A 115 8.31 37.62 -12.63
N GLU A 116 7.17 38.29 -12.52
CA GLU A 116 6.64 39.13 -13.59
C GLU A 116 7.60 40.32 -13.78
N GLY A 117 8.27 40.33 -14.93
CA GLY A 117 9.06 41.46 -15.43
C GLY A 117 8.15 42.61 -15.87
N ARG A 118 8.65 43.82 -15.59
CA ARG A 118 8.07 45.14 -15.89
C ARG A 118 7.79 45.41 -17.36
#